data_AF-A0A1U7JJZ5-F1
#
_entry.id   AF-A0A1U7JJZ5-F1
#
_cell.length_a   1.000
_cell.length_b   1.000
_cell.length_c   1.000
_cell.angle_alpha   90.00
_cell.angle_beta   90.00
_cell.angle_gamma   90.00
#
_symmetry.space_group_name_H-M   'P 1'
#
loop_
_entity.id
_entity.type
_entity.pdbx_description
1 polymer ?
#
loop_
_entity_poly.entity_id
_entity_poly.type
_entity_poly.pdbx_seq_one_letter_code
_entity_poly.pdbx_strand_id
1 'polypeptide(L)' 'MWVKVLQTRKTEIGFLRYGQVINLDEKDYKTRKVLDDLTRGRTPALKKLNAKQLVEARKEGLGVYPELDLTGSSDDAD' A
#
# COMPACT_ATOMS: atom_id res chain seq x y z
N MET A 1 -6.45 -3.02 5.23
CA MET A 1 -7.08 -2.76 3.91
C MET A 1 -6.06 -3.11 2.82
N TRP A 2 -6.50 -3.71 1.71
CA TRP A 2 -5.60 -4.05 0.60
C TRP A 2 -5.59 -2.97 -0.48
N VAL A 3 -4.40 -2.58 -0.93
CA VAL A 3 -4.23 -1.65 -2.06
C VAL A 3 -3.30 -2.23 -3.11
N LYS A 4 -3.62 -2.00 -4.39
CA LYS A 4 -2.73 -2.24 -5.53
C LYS A 4 -2.02 -0.94 -5.87
N VAL A 5 -0.70 -1.01 -5.94
CA VAL A 5 0.14 0.14 -6.33
C VAL A 5 0.10 0.30 -7.85
N LEU A 6 -0.36 1.45 -8.32
CA LEU A 6 -0.44 1.79 -9.74
C LEU A 6 0.74 2.66 -10.20
N GLN A 7 1.51 3.23 -9.28
CA GLN A 7 2.68 4.05 -9.56
C GLN A 7 3.74 3.85 -8.47
N THR A 8 5.00 3.67 -8.86
CA THR A 8 6.10 3.60 -7.90
C THR A 8 6.34 4.97 -7.27
N ARG A 9 6.32 5.07 -5.94
CA ARG A 9 6.52 6.33 -5.22
C ARG A 9 7.05 6.11 -3.81
N LYS A 10 7.92 7.03 -3.35
CA LYS A 10 8.28 7.15 -1.93
C LYS A 10 7.21 7.98 -1.22
N THR A 11 6.70 7.48 -0.12
CA THR A 11 5.66 8.12 0.70
C THR A 11 6.11 8.17 2.15
N GLU A 12 5.33 8.83 3.02
CA GLU A 12 5.61 8.85 4.47
C GLU A 12 5.51 7.45 5.09
N ILE A 13 4.75 6.55 4.47
CA ILE A 13 4.63 5.14 4.86
C ILE A 13 5.55 4.23 4.02
N GLY A 14 6.71 4.74 3.59
CA GLY A 14 7.73 3.94 2.91
C GLY A 14 7.63 3.90 1.38
N PHE A 15 8.24 2.88 0.78
CA PHE A 15 8.41 2.81 -0.68
C PHE A 15 7.39 1.89 -1.33
N LEU A 16 6.47 2.48 -2.09
CA LEU A 16 5.45 1.75 -2.85
C LEU A 16 6.02 1.38 -4.22
N ARG A 17 6.01 0.09 -4.59
CA ARG A 17 6.44 -0.36 -5.94
C ARG A 17 5.25 -0.72 -6.80
N TYR A 18 5.29 -0.29 -8.06
CA TYR A 18 4.29 -0.60 -9.08
C TYR A 18 3.92 -2.09 -9.11
N GLY A 19 2.62 -2.38 -9.22
CA GLY A 19 2.08 -3.73 -9.33
C GLY A 19 1.97 -4.50 -8.02
N GLN A 20 2.57 -4.03 -6.92
CA GLN A 20 2.49 -4.71 -5.64
C GLN A 20 1.11 -4.55 -4.99
N VAL A 21 0.71 -5.58 -4.25
CA VAL A 21 -0.46 -5.53 -3.39
C VAL A 21 -0.02 -5.55 -1.93
N ILE A 22 -0.42 -4.52 -1.21
CA ILE A 22 0.05 -4.26 0.16
C ILE A 22 -1.16 -4.23 1.09
N ASN A 23 -1.04 -4.87 2.26
CA ASN A 23 -2.00 -4.67 3.35
C ASN A 23 -1.54 -3.49 4.21
N LEU A 24 -2.43 -2.54 4.41
CA LEU A 24 -2.20 -1.31 5.16
C LEU A 24 -3.22 -1.21 6.31
N ASP A 25 -2.79 -0.77 7.48
CA ASP A 25 -3.70 -0.55 8.61
C ASP A 25 -4.46 0.78 8.42
N GLU A 26 -5.78 0.69 8.26
CA GLU A 26 -6.66 1.86 8.15
C GLU A 26 -6.94 2.53 9.49
N LYS A 27 -6.66 1.86 10.62
CA LYS A 27 -6.85 2.46 11.95
C LYS A 27 -5.79 3.50 12.24
N ASP A 28 -4.60 3.37 11.67
CA ASP A 28 -3.55 4.36 11.77
C ASP A 28 -3.92 5.67 11.03
N TYR A 29 -3.83 6.78 11.75
CA TYR A 29 -4.12 8.11 11.23
C TYR A 29 -3.15 8.52 10.12
N LYS A 30 -1.85 8.21 10.26
CA LYS A 30 -0.84 8.57 9.25
C LYS A 30 -1.10 7.83 7.95
N THR A 31 -1.35 6.51 8.05
CA THR A 31 -1.68 5.66 6.91
C THR A 31 -2.94 6.14 6.19
N ARG A 32 -4.01 6.51 6.89
CA ARG A 32 -5.22 7.08 6.25
C ARG A 32 -4.95 8.36 5.48
N LYS A 33 -4.19 9.29 6.06
CA LYS A 33 -3.89 10.58 5.41
C LYS A 33 -3.15 10.36 4.08
N VAL A 34 -2.11 9.54 4.09
CA VAL A 34 -1.34 9.20 2.89
C VAL A 34 -2.18 8.45 1.86
N LEU A 35 -3.03 7.53 2.31
CA LEU A 35 -3.94 6.78 1.45
C LEU A 35 -4.94 7.68 0.73
N ASP A 36 -5.53 8.64 1.42
CA ASP A 36 -6.47 9.57 0.81
C ASP A 36 -5.80 10.38 -0.30
N ASP A 37 -4.61 10.91 -0.08
CA ASP A 37 -3.87 11.68 -1.09
C ASP A 37 -3.49 10.82 -2.32
N LEU A 38 -3.18 9.54 -2.12
CA LEU A 38 -2.74 8.64 -3.19
C LEU A 38 -3.87 7.91 -3.92
N THR A 39 -5.06 7.86 -3.33
CA THR A 39 -6.25 7.25 -3.95
C THR A 39 -7.18 8.28 -4.59
N ARG A 40 -7.06 9.57 -4.23
CA ARG A 40 -7.84 10.67 -4.81
C ARG A 40 -7.15 11.23 -6.06
N GLY A 41 -7.95 11.81 -6.96
CA GLY A 41 -7.48 12.48 -8.18
C GLY A 41 -7.84 11.77 -9.49
N ARG A 42 -7.50 12.40 -10.62
CA ARG A 42 -7.81 11.90 -11.97
C ARG A 42 -6.95 10.69 -12.38
N THR A 43 -5.78 10.55 -11.77
CA THR A 43 -4.82 9.46 -11.99
C THR A 43 -4.28 8.99 -10.63
N PRO A 44 -5.03 8.14 -9.91
CA PRO A 44 -4.63 7.72 -8.57
C PRO A 44 -3.40 6.81 -8.60
N ALA A 45 -2.49 7.00 -7.65
CA ALA A 45 -1.28 6.19 -7.49
C ALA A 45 -1.57 4.84 -6.80
N LEU A 46 -2.66 4.74 -6.04
CA LEU A 46 -3.12 3.54 -5.37
C LEU A 46 -4.57 3.21 -5.74
N LYS A 47 -4.88 1.92 -5.83
CA LYS A 47 -6.25 1.42 -6.01
C LYS A 47 -6.63 0.52 -4.85
N LYS A 48 -7.71 0.87 -4.14
CA LYS A 48 -8.29 0.00 -3.10
C LYS A 48 -8.82 -1.28 -3.74
N LEU A 49 -8.50 -2.43 -3.15
CA LEU A 49 -8.96 -3.73 -3.62
C LEU A 49 -10.06 -4.27 -2.70
N ASN A 50 -11.11 -4.81 -3.32
CA ASN A 50 -12.09 -5.64 -2.62
C ASN A 50 -11.63 -7.11 -2.57
N ALA A 51 -12.34 -7.96 -1.81
CA ALA A 51 -11.98 -9.36 -1.62
C ALA A 51 -11.85 -10.15 -2.94
N LYS A 52 -12.71 -9.88 -3.93
CA LYS A 52 -12.65 -10.53 -5.25
C LYS A 52 -11.38 -10.13 -6.02
N GLN A 53 -11.08 -8.83 -6.05
CA GLN A 53 -9.90 -8.30 -6.73
C GLN A 53 -8.59 -8.71 -6.05
N LEU A 54 -8.59 -8.92 -4.73
CA LEU A 54 -7.44 -9.45 -4.01
C LEU A 54 -7.13 -10.90 -4.44
N VAL A 55 -8.17 -11.73 -4.57
CA VAL A 55 -8.02 -13.12 -5.03
C VAL A 55 -7.50 -13.15 -6.47
N GLU A 56 -7.99 -12.26 -7.32
CA GLU A 56 -7.51 -12.12 -8.71
C GLU A 56 -6.06 -11.65 -8.76
N ALA A 57 -5.70 -10.62 -7.98
CA ALA A 57 -4.31 -10.15 -7.89
C ALA A 57 -3.33 -11.23 -7.39
N ARG A 58 -3.77 -12.09 -6.46
CA ARG A 58 -3.00 -13.27 -6.02
C ARG A 58 -2.83 -14.30 -7.15
N LYS A 59 -3.87 -14.50 -7.97
CA LYS A 59 -3.81 -15.39 -9.14
C LYS A 59 -2.92 -14.85 -10.25
N GLU A 60 -2.84 -13.53 -10.41
CA GLU A 60 -1.94 -12.84 -11.35
C GLU A 60 -0.46 -12.94 -10.96
N GLY A 61 -0.12 -13.56 -9.82
CA GLY A 61 1.27 -13.68 -9.36
C GLY A 61 1.86 -12.36 -8.87
N LEU A 62 1.02 -11.35 -8.59
CA LEU A 62 1.49 -10.10 -8.00
C LEU A 62 2.00 -10.38 -6.59
N GLY A 63 3.17 -9.82 -6.26
CA GLY A 63 3.74 -9.91 -4.92
C GLY A 63 2.74 -9.37 -3.89
N VAL A 64 2.15 -10.28 -3.11
CA VAL A 64 1.26 -9.97 -2.01
C VAL A 64 2.10 -9.97 -0.76
N TYR A 65 2.45 -8.79 -0.30
CA TYR A 65 3.29 -8.64 0.88
C TYR A 65 2.38 -8.69 2.11
N PRO A 66 2.70 -9.51 3.13
CA PRO A 66 2.05 -9.40 4.43
C PRO A 66 2.25 -7.97 4.95
N GLU A 67 1.33 -7.54 5.81
CA GLU A 67 1.25 -6.21 6.43
C GLU A 67 2.64 -5.60 6.56
N LEU A 68 2.89 -4.56 5.75
CA LEU A 68 4.12 -3.79 5.92
C LEU A 68 3.95 -3.16 7.30
N ASP A 69 4.81 -3.53 8.25
CA ASP A 69 4.89 -2.81 9.51
C ASP A 69 5.56 -1.48 9.20
N LEU A 70 4.70 -0.45 9.08
CA LEU A 70 5.05 0.88 8.61
C LEU A 70 5.38 1.82 9.76
N THR A 71 5.46 1.29 10.98
CA THR A 71 5.79 2.06 12.18
C THR A 71 7.24 2.52 12.20
N GLY A 72 8.10 1.98 11.33
CA GLY A 72 9.49 2.37 11.26
C GLY A 72 10.16 2.18 12.61
N SER A 73 10.52 0.94 12.96
CA SER A 73 11.78 0.77 13.67
C SER A 73 12.90 1.17 12.70
N SER A 74 13.13 2.47 12.56
CA SER A 74 14.50 2.96 12.49
C SER A 74 15.12 2.70 13.86
N ASP A 75 15.38 1.44 14.18
CA ASP A 75 16.51 1.09 15.01
C ASP A 75 17.71 1.27 14.09
N ASP A 76 18.08 2.54 13.93
CA ASP A 76 19.47 2.90 13.66
C ASP A 76 20.30 2.16 14.71
N ALA A 77 21.06 1.19 14.22
CA ALA A 77 22.11 0.55 14.97
C ALA A 77 23.10 1.63 15.41
N ASP A 78 23.21 1.86 16.71
CA ASP A 78 24.37 2.46 17.38
C ASP A 78 24.97 1.44 18.35
#